data_AF-A0A2T1LU58-F1
#
_entry.id   AF-A0A2T1LU58-F1
#
_cell.length_a   1.000
_cell.length_b   1.000
_cell.length_c   1.000
_cell.angle_alpha   90.00
_cell.angle_beta   90.00
_cell.angle_gamma   90.00
#
_symmetry.space_group_name_H-M   'P 1'
#
loop_
_entity.id
_entity.type
_entity.pdbx_description
1 polymer ?
#
loop_
_entity_poly.entity_id
_entity_poly.type
_entity_poly.pdbx_seq_one_letter_code
_entity_poly.pdbx_strand_id
1 'polypeptide(L)' 'MSNPNPKTDQLKPYQVKALSEPLAAKPLTVRVSVEVDEAIRSLPNKAEWMRRVLTEAASEELLKE' A
#
# COMPACT_ATOMS: atom_id res chain seq x y z
N MET A 1 0.86 -11.25 31.04
CA MET A 1 2.10 -10.93 31.77
C MET A 1 2.99 -10.14 30.83
N SER A 2 3.23 -8.86 31.12
CA SER A 2 4.21 -8.05 30.36
C SER A 2 5.63 -8.49 30.70
N ASN A 3 6.53 -8.43 29.73
CA ASN A 3 7.95 -8.75 29.94
C ASN A 3 8.53 -7.78 31.00
N PRO A 4 9.02 -8.26 32.16
CA PRO A 4 9.57 -7.41 33.22
C PRO A 4 10.88 -6.70 32.83
N ASN A 5 11.59 -7.19 31.80
CA ASN A 5 12.84 -6.61 31.34
C ASN A 5 12.87 -6.46 29.79
N PRO A 6 12.18 -5.45 29.23
CA PRO A 6 12.12 -5.24 27.80
C PRO A 6 13.44 -4.71 27.22
N LYS A 7 13.94 -5.44 26.22
CA LYS A 7 15.05 -5.14 25.30
C LYS A 7 14.95 -3.82 24.53
N THR A 8 14.90 -2.63 25.13
CA THR A 8 14.57 -1.38 24.39
C THR A 8 15.75 -0.62 23.79
N ASP A 9 16.99 -0.91 24.17
CA ASP A 9 18.17 -0.07 23.88
C ASP A 9 18.47 0.13 22.38
N GLN A 10 18.01 -0.79 21.53
CA GLN A 10 18.25 -0.75 20.08
C GLN A 10 16.97 -0.49 19.27
N LEU A 11 15.84 -0.24 19.94
CA LEU A 11 14.57 -0.01 19.27
C LEU A 11 14.53 1.40 18.68
N LYS A 12 14.36 1.47 17.36
CA LYS A 12 14.05 2.73 16.69
C LYS A 12 12.55 3.01 16.83
N PRO A 13 12.14 4.25 17.08
CA PRO A 13 10.73 4.64 16.97
C PRO A 13 10.18 4.24 15.61
N TYR A 14 8.97 3.68 15.58
CA TYR A 14 8.29 3.37 14.32
C TYR A 14 8.01 4.67 13.56
N GLN A 15 8.67 4.86 12.44
CA GLN A 15 8.41 5.98 11.54
C GLN A 15 7.48 5.53 10.43
N VAL A 16 6.23 6.01 10.45
CA VAL A 16 5.36 5.92 9.27
C VAL A 16 5.98 6.83 8.23
N LYS A 17 6.43 6.28 7.10
CA LYS A 17 6.91 7.07 5.97
C LYS A 17 5.77 7.99 5.53
N ALA A 18 5.92 9.29 5.77
CA ALA A 18 4.94 10.27 5.31
C ALA A 18 4.82 10.15 3.79
N LEU A 19 3.60 9.91 3.32
CA LEU A 19 3.30 9.98 1.90
C LEU A 19 3.21 11.44 1.50
N SER A 20 3.76 11.79 0.33
CA SER A 20 3.79 13.16 -0.18
C SER A 20 2.40 13.72 -0.50
N GLU A 21 1.44 12.84 -0.75
CA GLU A 21 0.10 13.20 -1.23
C GLU A 21 -0.99 12.74 -0.25
N PRO A 22 -2.05 13.55 -0.06
CA PRO A 22 -3.21 13.13 0.72
C PRO A 22 -3.89 11.94 0.03
N LEU A 23 -3.93 10.80 0.72
CA LEU A 23 -4.66 9.62 0.23
C LEU A 23 -6.14 9.68 0.61
N ALA A 24 -6.97 8.96 -0.16
CA ALA A 24 -8.38 8.77 0.17
C ALA A 24 -8.55 8.11 1.54
N ALA A 25 -9.62 8.50 2.27
CA ALA A 25 -9.90 8.00 3.61
C ALA A 25 -10.28 6.51 3.66
N LYS A 26 -10.75 5.95 2.53
CA LYS A 26 -11.15 4.54 2.41
C LYS A 26 -10.36 3.87 1.29
N PRO A 27 -9.84 2.65 1.50
CA PRO A 27 -9.13 1.92 0.46
C PRO A 27 -10.10 1.40 -0.62
N LEU A 28 -9.62 1.35 -1.86
CA LEU A 28 -10.30 0.63 -2.93
C LEU A 28 -10.09 -0.87 -2.74
N THR A 29 -11.18 -1.65 -2.76
CA THR A 29 -11.13 -3.11 -2.61
C THR A 29 -11.99 -3.74 -3.69
N VAL A 30 -11.38 -4.58 -4.53
CA VAL A 30 -12.04 -5.23 -5.67
C VAL A 30 -11.62 -6.69 -5.73
N ARG A 31 -12.54 -7.58 -6.10
CA ARG A 31 -12.22 -9.00 -6.37
C ARG A 31 -11.74 -9.14 -7.81
N VAL A 32 -10.64 -9.87 -7.99
CA VAL A 32 -10.05 -10.21 -9.29
C VAL A 32 -9.92 -11.73 -9.41
N SER A 33 -9.55 -12.24 -10.59
CA SER A 33 -9.25 -13.67 -10.75
C SER A 33 -8.04 -14.08 -9.90
N VAL A 34 -7.99 -15.37 -9.54
CA VAL A 34 -6.92 -15.94 -8.70
C VAL A 34 -5.54 -15.69 -9.32
N GLU A 35 -5.40 -15.92 -10.62
CA GLU A 35 -4.14 -15.74 -11.35
C GLU A 35 -3.62 -14.29 -11.27
N VAL A 36 -4.52 -13.30 -11.35
CA VAL A 36 -4.16 -11.89 -11.26
C VAL A 36 -3.80 -11.50 -9.83
N ASP A 37 -4.54 -11.97 -8.83
CA ASP A 37 -4.21 -11.72 -7.41
C ASP A 37 -2.84 -12.31 -7.06
N GLU A 38 -2.54 -13.54 -7.48
CA GLU A 38 -1.24 -14.19 -7.28
C GLU A 38 -0.11 -13.41 -7.96
N ALA A 39 -0.30 -13.01 -9.21
CA ALA A 39 0.68 -12.21 -9.95
C ALA A 39 0.97 -10.88 -9.23
N ILE A 40 -0.05 -10.15 -8.80
CA ILE A 40 0.12 -8.86 -8.11
C ILE A 40 0.79 -9.05 -6.74
N ARG A 41 0.43 -10.11 -6.01
CA ARG A 41 1.00 -10.40 -4.68
C ARG A 41 2.47 -10.79 -4.73
N SER A 42 2.93 -11.36 -5.84
CA SER A 42 4.33 -11.72 -6.05
C SER A 42 5.26 -10.50 -6.20
N LEU A 43 4.71 -9.30 -6.47
CA LEU A 43 5.50 -8.09 -6.65
C LEU A 43 6.06 -7.55 -5.32
N PRO A 44 7.35 -7.15 -5.27
CA PRO A 44 7.97 -6.60 -4.06
C PRO A 44 7.31 -5.29 -3.59
N ASN A 45 6.84 -4.46 -4.54
CA ASN A 45 6.23 -3.15 -4.26
C ASN A 45 4.76 -3.06 -4.75
N LYS A 46 3.95 -4.10 -4.51
CA LYS A 46 2.57 -4.19 -5.01
C LYS A 46 1.70 -2.93 -4.82
N ALA A 47 1.82 -2.24 -3.68
CA ALA A 47 1.01 -1.04 -3.40
C ALA A 47 1.41 0.17 -4.24
N GLU A 48 2.69 0.30 -4.60
CA GLU A 48 3.17 1.33 -5.50
C GLU A 48 2.78 1.01 -6.94
N TRP A 49 2.95 -0.26 -7.34
CA TRP A 49 2.54 -0.74 -8.65
C TRP A 49 1.04 -0.54 -8.89
N MET A 50 0.18 -0.94 -7.94
CA MET A 50 -1.28 -0.76 -8.05
C MET A 50 -1.65 0.71 -8.15
N ARG A 51 -1.02 1.59 -7.36
CA ARG A 51 -1.29 3.04 -7.44
C ARG A 51 -0.95 3.58 -8.82
N ARG A 52 0.21 3.24 -9.38
CA ARG A 52 0.59 3.67 -10.73
C ARG A 52 -0.42 3.23 -11.77
N VAL A 53 -0.73 1.94 -11.83
CA VAL A 53 -1.62 1.35 -12.85
C VAL A 53 -3.03 1.94 -12.76
N LEU A 54 -3.57 2.06 -11.54
CA LEU A 54 -4.91 2.63 -11.33
C LEU A 54 -4.96 4.12 -11.66
N THR A 55 -3.94 4.90 -11.29
CA THR A 55 -3.89 6.33 -11.63
C THR A 55 -3.77 6.54 -13.13
N GLU A 56 -2.96 5.73 -13.82
CA GLU A 56 -2.78 5.78 -15.28
C GLU A 56 -4.11 5.49 -15.99
N ALA A 57 -4.77 4.37 -15.66
CA ALA A 57 -6.07 4.02 -16.22
C ALA A 57 -7.16 5.06 -15.93
N ALA A 58 -7.24 5.55 -14.68
CA ALA A 58 -8.21 6.60 -14.32
C ALA A 58 -7.95 7.92 -15.05
N SER A 59 -6.68 8.28 -15.26
CA SER A 59 -6.33 9.50 -15.98
C SER A 59 -6.69 9.41 -17.46
N GLU A 60 -6.65 8.22 -18.05
CA GLU A 60 -7.03 8.00 -19.45
C GLU A 60 -8.54 7.98 -19.66
N GLU A 61 -9.28 7.33 -18.76
CA GLU A 61 -10.72 7.11 -18.92
C GLU A 61 -11.59 8.21 -18.30
N LEU A 62 -11.17 8.81 -17.18
CA LEU A 62 -12.05 9.64 -16.35
C LEU A 62 -11.62 11.11 -16.22
N LEU A 63 -10.34 11.43 -16.46
CA LEU A 63 -9.81 12.79 -16.30
C LEU A 63 -9.51 13.49 -17.64
N LYS A 64 -9.84 12.86 -18.77
CA LYS A 64 -9.64 13.40 -20.13
C LYS A 64 -10.93 13.83 -20.84
N GLU A 65 -12.06 13.91 -20.14
CA GLU A 65 -13.26 14.68 -20.57
C GLU A 65 -13.16 16.13 -20.07
#